data_AF-A0A176YGJ5-F1
#
_entry.id   AF-A0A176YGJ5-F1
#
_cell.length_a   1.000
_cell.length_b   1.000
_cell.length_c   1.000
_cell.angle_alpha   90.00
_cell.angle_beta   90.00
_cell.angle_gamma   90.00
#
_symmetry.space_group_name_H-M   'P 1'
#
loop_
_entity.id
_entity.type
_entity.pdbx_description
1 polymer ?
#
loop_
_entity_poly.entity_id
_entity_poly.type
_entity_poly.pdbx_seq_one_letter_code
_entity_poly.pdbx_strand_id
1 'polypeptide(L)'
;MHRAAEQVERGLTFQLGLQKGSQSDGRDACGSVHESLVRRSRTRHTEERVDALRTPSPIRWFTRYIDETTAAGRQPGASNRRRILETRMILKQIDKIELADLERLLGVARESKTLEFKQMMPAKSEKEVIQFLAAVSAFANSAGGDLLIGIMAEDGVATAISGVPLAGFDDEKLRLEQLLADNIEPRLPLVTFHSVPCGDENHVLMVRAQRSWLSPHRVTKNDKFYGRNSAGKYPLDVGELRNAFVLREGISDRIREFRRDRLAKIASGSTPCRLSPSTSIVLHVIPIPSFGDRRLINVAEELAARPVTLPVPLGSRGAGHGVNLDGLFLYSGSSMAESHGYGLLFRDGAIEGVKQLSVLDDGRPYIAGSVFEQDVIETLKIYMKTCEQLETGMPLYVGLSFCNARGCILRAVSSGMWTTNDVALNDDVIALPEVMVESANADLGCTFKPIFDMVWNAFGYQGSDKYDAHGNWIGAI
;
A
#
# COMPACT_ATOMS: atom_id res chain seq x y z
N MET A 1 -28.78 -12.77 67.65
CA MET A 1 -27.31 -12.57 67.70
C MET A 1 -26.92 -11.76 66.46
N HIS A 2 -26.05 -10.74 66.61
CA HIS A 2 -25.39 -9.87 65.61
C HIS A 2 -25.98 -9.78 64.17
N ARG A 3 -26.43 -8.61 63.69
CA ARG A 3 -25.61 -7.46 63.19
C ARG A 3 -24.49 -7.93 62.22
N ALA A 4 -24.27 -7.36 61.04
CA ALA A 4 -24.82 -6.22 60.30
C ALA A 4 -24.60 -6.54 58.78
N ALA A 5 -25.29 -5.97 57.79
CA ALA A 5 -25.18 -4.57 57.35
C ALA A 5 -23.71 -4.14 57.07
N GLU A 6 -23.37 -3.43 55.99
CA GLU A 6 -24.19 -2.48 55.23
C GLU A 6 -23.55 -2.08 53.88
N GLN A 7 -24.40 -1.67 52.91
CA GLN A 7 -24.19 -0.58 51.92
C GLN A 7 -23.00 -0.70 50.91
N VAL A 8 -23.07 -0.13 49.70
CA VAL A 8 -23.64 1.18 49.34
C VAL A 8 -24.60 1.13 48.14
N GLU A 9 -25.86 1.49 48.39
CA GLU A 9 -26.73 2.11 47.40
C GLU A 9 -27.75 3.02 48.12
N ARG A 10 -27.61 4.35 47.97
CA ARG A 10 -28.64 5.42 48.06
C ARG A 10 -28.08 6.79 48.49
N GLY A 11 -28.66 7.85 47.91
CA GLY A 11 -28.47 9.26 48.27
C GLY A 11 -28.32 10.14 47.01
N LEU A 12 -29.16 11.13 46.71
CA LEU A 12 -30.29 11.70 47.44
C LEU A 12 -31.44 12.13 46.50
N THR A 13 -32.67 12.13 47.05
CA THR A 13 -33.78 12.97 46.58
C THR A 13 -34.54 13.50 47.81
N PHE A 14 -34.67 14.82 47.95
CA PHE A 14 -35.71 15.63 48.66
C PHE A 14 -35.20 17.10 48.66
N GLN A 15 -35.96 18.18 48.51
CA GLN A 15 -37.33 18.48 48.96
C GLN A 15 -37.91 19.70 48.18
N LEU A 16 -39.23 19.95 48.33
CA LEU A 16 -40.02 20.97 47.62
C LEU A 16 -39.84 22.42 48.12
N GLY A 17 -40.15 23.40 47.25
CA GLY A 17 -40.34 24.81 47.60
C GLY A 17 -41.01 25.65 46.50
N LEU A 18 -42.35 25.77 46.55
CA LEU A 18 -43.15 26.65 45.67
C LEU A 18 -43.14 28.11 46.16
N GLN A 19 -43.14 29.10 45.26
CA GLN A 19 -44.20 30.16 45.20
C GLN A 19 -44.05 31.18 44.05
N LYS A 20 -45.18 31.46 43.35
CA LYS A 20 -45.61 32.71 42.66
C LYS A 20 -44.72 33.22 41.50
N GLY A 21 -45.20 33.73 40.36
CA GLY A 21 -46.49 34.24 39.85
C GLY A 21 -46.13 35.34 38.80
N SER A 22 -46.87 35.71 37.75
CA SER A 22 -48.30 35.61 37.38
C SER A 22 -48.51 35.68 35.83
N GLN A 23 -49.74 35.46 35.36
CA GLN A 23 -50.15 35.36 33.93
C GLN A 23 -50.53 36.70 33.24
N SER A 24 -50.93 36.59 31.94
CA SER A 24 -51.66 37.51 31.02
C SER A 24 -50.82 38.15 29.88
N ASP A 25 -51.28 38.42 28.66
CA ASP A 25 -52.40 37.92 27.78
C ASP A 25 -52.09 38.38 26.31
N GLY A 26 -52.76 37.99 25.21
CA GLY A 26 -53.85 37.04 24.95
C GLY A 26 -54.54 37.28 23.58
N ARG A 27 -55.31 36.29 23.08
CA ARG A 27 -56.28 36.31 21.94
C ARG A 27 -55.81 36.26 20.48
N ASP A 28 -56.34 35.23 19.82
CA ASP A 28 -56.85 35.08 18.45
C ASP A 28 -57.08 36.32 17.56
N ALA A 29 -56.76 36.16 16.26
CA ALA A 29 -57.59 36.66 15.16
C ALA A 29 -57.43 35.79 13.90
N CYS A 30 -58.56 35.33 13.33
CA CYS A 30 -58.64 34.62 12.05
C CYS A 30 -58.95 35.59 10.90
N GLY A 31 -58.58 35.29 9.65
CA GLY A 31 -58.96 36.12 8.50
C GLY A 31 -58.44 35.63 7.13
N SER A 32 -59.32 35.02 6.34
CA SER A 32 -59.04 34.48 5.00
C SER A 32 -59.72 35.27 3.87
N VAL A 33 -59.00 35.58 2.78
CA VAL A 33 -59.52 35.93 1.42
C VAL A 33 -58.38 35.55 0.45
N HIS A 34 -58.45 34.67 -0.57
CA HIS A 34 -59.42 34.28 -1.60
C HIS A 34 -59.38 35.09 -2.92
N GLU A 35 -59.58 34.37 -4.01
CA GLU A 35 -59.28 34.60 -5.44
C GLU A 35 -59.55 35.99 -6.06
N SER A 36 -58.75 36.36 -7.09
CA SER A 36 -59.13 36.23 -8.52
C SER A 36 -58.42 37.24 -9.45
N LEU A 37 -57.95 36.80 -10.63
CA LEU A 37 -58.45 37.22 -11.95
C LEU A 37 -57.60 36.67 -13.12
N VAL A 38 -58.29 36.13 -14.12
CA VAL A 38 -57.75 35.63 -15.39
C VAL A 38 -58.32 36.46 -16.54
N ARG A 39 -57.50 36.86 -17.55
CA ARG A 39 -57.87 36.83 -18.99
C ARG A 39 -56.79 37.34 -19.97
N ARG A 40 -56.48 36.49 -20.96
CA ARG A 40 -56.22 36.78 -22.41
C ARG A 40 -54.96 37.61 -22.78
N SER A 41 -54.28 37.43 -23.93
CA SER A 41 -54.29 36.35 -24.96
C SER A 41 -53.20 36.58 -26.03
N ARG A 42 -52.79 35.51 -26.73
CA ARG A 42 -52.13 35.46 -28.07
C ARG A 42 -50.64 35.86 -28.22
N THR A 43 -49.81 34.81 -28.38
CA THR A 43 -48.76 34.63 -29.42
C THR A 43 -48.01 35.84 -29.99
N ARG A 44 -46.68 35.84 -29.78
CA ARG A 44 -45.66 36.08 -30.83
C ARG A 44 -44.38 35.31 -30.50
N HIS A 45 -43.68 34.79 -31.51
CA HIS A 45 -42.32 34.28 -31.37
C HIS A 45 -41.34 35.43 -31.18
N THR A 46 -40.42 35.29 -30.22
CA THR A 46 -39.07 35.87 -30.26
C THR A 46 -38.14 34.92 -29.53
N GLU A 47 -36.96 34.68 -30.11
CA GLU A 47 -35.92 33.84 -29.53
C GLU A 47 -35.25 34.59 -28.37
N GLU A 48 -35.20 33.99 -27.17
CA GLU A 48 -34.24 34.41 -26.14
C GLU A 48 -33.49 33.20 -25.58
N ARG A 49 -32.19 33.19 -25.85
CA ARG A 49 -31.24 32.24 -25.26
C ARG A 49 -31.08 32.54 -23.77
N VAL A 50 -31.50 31.63 -22.92
CA VAL A 50 -31.01 31.57 -21.53
C VAL A 50 -29.78 30.66 -21.50
N ASP A 51 -28.60 31.25 -21.61
CA ASP A 51 -27.33 30.55 -21.37
C ASP A 51 -27.22 30.17 -19.88
N ALA A 52 -27.75 29.00 -19.54
CA ALA A 52 -27.55 28.40 -18.23
C ALA A 52 -26.07 27.98 -18.08
N LEU A 53 -25.38 28.64 -17.14
CA LEU A 53 -23.98 28.44 -16.74
C LEU A 53 -23.54 26.97 -16.74
N ARG A 54 -22.96 26.51 -17.84
CA ARG A 54 -22.20 25.26 -17.91
C ARG A 54 -20.78 25.51 -17.43
N THR A 55 -20.54 25.39 -16.13
CA THR A 55 -19.19 25.30 -15.59
C THR A 55 -18.49 24.00 -16.03
N PRO A 56 -17.20 24.09 -16.41
CA PRO A 56 -16.31 22.94 -16.58
C PRO A 56 -16.46 21.80 -15.56
N SER A 57 -17.05 20.64 -15.90
CA SER A 57 -16.81 19.45 -15.08
C SER A 57 -15.34 19.04 -15.21
N PRO A 58 -14.58 18.85 -14.11
CA PRO A 58 -13.15 18.49 -14.16
C PRO A 58 -12.85 17.24 -15.00
N ILE A 59 -13.84 16.34 -15.13
CA ILE A 59 -13.74 15.05 -15.83
C ILE A 59 -13.51 15.22 -17.34
N ARG A 60 -13.89 16.36 -17.95
CA ARG A 60 -13.67 16.62 -19.40
C ARG A 60 -12.20 16.76 -19.80
N TRP A 61 -11.28 16.98 -18.86
CA TRP A 61 -9.84 16.97 -19.16
C TRP A 61 -9.32 15.55 -19.47
N PHE A 62 -9.93 14.52 -18.88
CA PHE A 62 -9.42 13.15 -18.97
C PHE A 62 -9.52 12.57 -20.38
N THR A 63 -10.54 12.96 -21.16
CA THR A 63 -10.71 12.53 -22.56
C THR A 63 -9.70 13.19 -23.50
N ARG A 64 -9.13 14.34 -23.13
CA ARG A 64 -8.15 15.09 -23.94
C ARG A 64 -6.71 14.67 -23.66
N TYR A 65 -6.43 14.17 -22.45
CA TYR A 65 -5.09 13.77 -22.03
C TYR A 65 -4.53 12.56 -22.79
N ILE A 66 -5.38 11.72 -23.40
CA ILE A 66 -4.94 10.59 -24.23
C ILE A 66 -4.33 11.05 -25.56
N ASP A 67 -4.71 12.23 -26.09
CA ASP A 67 -4.19 12.77 -27.36
C ASP A 67 -2.95 13.67 -27.20
N GLU A 68 -2.74 14.29 -26.02
CA GLU A 68 -1.75 15.38 -25.84
C GLU A 68 -0.43 14.97 -25.19
N THR A 69 -0.22 13.69 -24.83
CA THR A 69 1.04 13.19 -24.20
C THR A 69 2.29 13.17 -25.11
N THR A 70 2.26 13.85 -26.26
CA THR A 70 3.38 13.91 -27.22
C THR A 70 4.24 15.18 -27.09
N ALA A 71 3.94 16.12 -26.18
CA ALA A 71 4.62 17.43 -26.15
C ALA A 71 4.99 18.00 -24.76
N ALA A 72 6.31 18.22 -24.60
CA ALA A 72 6.99 19.18 -23.72
C ALA A 72 6.91 19.02 -22.18
N GLY A 73 8.11 18.96 -21.54
CA GLY A 73 8.28 19.06 -20.08
C GLY A 73 9.07 20.30 -19.64
N ARG A 74 8.95 20.69 -18.36
CA ARG A 74 9.75 21.73 -17.67
C ARG A 74 9.84 21.44 -16.15
N GLN A 75 10.91 21.89 -15.49
CA GLN A 75 11.12 21.76 -14.03
C GLN A 75 11.19 23.12 -13.30
N PRO A 76 10.86 23.20 -11.98
CA PRO A 76 11.01 24.40 -11.15
C PRO A 76 12.32 24.47 -10.34
N GLY A 77 12.64 25.67 -9.83
CA GLY A 77 14.00 26.13 -9.51
C GLY A 77 14.52 26.08 -8.04
N ALA A 78 15.63 26.79 -7.82
CA ALA A 78 16.67 26.40 -6.86
C ALA A 78 16.53 26.87 -5.38
N SER A 79 15.66 27.84 -5.06
CA SER A 79 15.65 28.45 -3.71
C SER A 79 15.23 27.51 -2.59
N ASN A 80 14.38 26.52 -2.88
CA ASN A 80 13.87 25.58 -1.88
C ASN A 80 14.92 24.52 -1.46
N ARG A 81 16.01 24.34 -2.21
CA ARG A 81 16.98 23.26 -1.98
C ARG A 81 17.84 23.44 -0.73
N ARG A 82 18.12 24.68 -0.31
CA ARG A 82 19.03 24.97 0.80
C ARG A 82 18.49 24.62 2.20
N ARG A 83 17.17 24.46 2.36
CA ARG A 83 16.52 24.16 3.65
C ARG A 83 16.17 22.69 3.86
N ILE A 84 16.51 21.83 2.89
CA ILE A 84 16.09 20.41 2.83
C ILE A 84 17.23 19.46 3.24
N LEU A 85 18.49 19.94 3.27
CA LEU A 85 19.68 19.13 3.56
C LEU A 85 19.93 18.87 5.05
N GLU A 86 19.18 19.50 5.97
CA GLU A 86 19.53 19.53 7.40
C GLU A 86 19.12 18.29 8.23
N THR A 87 18.28 17.35 7.74
CA THR A 87 17.76 16.28 8.65
C THR A 87 17.22 14.99 8.01
N ARG A 88 17.56 14.61 6.78
CA ARG A 88 16.98 13.41 6.13
C ARG A 88 17.99 12.58 5.33
N MET A 89 17.66 11.30 5.15
CA MET A 89 18.21 10.41 4.11
C MET A 89 18.34 11.17 2.78
N ILE A 90 19.41 10.93 2.02
CA ILE A 90 19.69 11.67 0.77
C ILE A 90 18.53 11.47 -0.21
N LEU A 91 17.79 12.55 -0.51
CA LEU A 91 16.59 12.54 -1.35
C LEU A 91 16.92 12.45 -2.86
N LYS A 92 17.71 11.44 -3.23
CA LYS A 92 18.06 11.02 -4.60
C LYS A 92 17.98 9.48 -4.63
N GLN A 93 17.67 8.89 -5.79
CA GLN A 93 17.82 7.45 -5.99
C GLN A 93 19.30 7.08 -5.79
N ILE A 94 19.57 5.99 -5.08
CA ILE A 94 20.91 5.71 -4.54
C ILE A 94 21.96 5.54 -5.65
N ASP A 95 21.59 4.80 -6.70
CA ASP A 95 22.33 4.55 -7.94
C ASP A 95 22.70 5.82 -8.71
N LYS A 96 22.00 6.92 -8.45
CA LYS A 96 22.23 8.22 -9.09
C LYS A 96 23.05 9.16 -8.23
N ILE A 97 23.49 8.79 -7.03
CA ILE A 97 24.28 9.69 -6.17
C ILE A 97 25.70 9.80 -6.72
N GLU A 98 26.15 11.05 -6.88
CA GLU A 98 27.44 11.42 -7.47
C GLU A 98 28.31 12.13 -6.41
N LEU A 99 29.62 12.25 -6.67
CA LEU A 99 30.56 12.91 -5.76
C LEU A 99 30.10 14.33 -5.39
N ALA A 100 29.63 15.09 -6.38
CA ALA A 100 29.11 16.45 -6.20
C ALA A 100 27.83 16.55 -5.34
N ASP A 101 27.15 15.44 -5.05
CA ASP A 101 26.07 15.40 -4.05
C ASP A 101 26.62 15.18 -2.64
N LEU A 102 27.68 14.37 -2.50
CA LEU A 102 28.37 14.11 -1.23
C LEU A 102 29.17 15.33 -0.76
N GLU A 103 29.82 16.06 -1.67
CA GLU A 103 30.54 17.31 -1.36
C GLU A 103 29.62 18.37 -0.71
N ARG A 104 28.33 18.40 -1.07
CA ARG A 104 27.33 19.31 -0.48
C ARG A 104 26.94 18.94 0.95
N LEU A 105 27.35 17.78 1.45
CA LEU A 105 27.16 17.35 2.83
C LEU A 105 28.24 17.93 3.76
N LEU A 106 29.41 18.30 3.22
CA LEU A 106 30.54 18.79 4.01
C LEU A 106 30.21 20.12 4.72
N GLY A 107 30.50 20.19 6.02
CA GLY A 107 30.24 21.34 6.89
C GLY A 107 28.75 21.61 7.19
N VAL A 108 27.82 20.83 6.65
CA VAL A 108 26.36 21.07 6.76
C VAL A 108 25.61 19.85 7.29
N ALA A 109 25.91 18.66 6.75
CA ALA A 109 25.22 17.44 7.12
C ALA A 109 25.76 16.90 8.46
N ARG A 110 24.84 16.64 9.38
CA ARG A 110 25.11 16.08 10.70
C ARG A 110 24.55 14.67 10.82
N GLU A 111 25.25 13.80 11.54
CA GLU A 111 24.75 12.51 11.99
C GLU A 111 23.42 12.67 12.69
N SER A 112 22.51 11.74 12.41
CA SER A 112 21.13 11.83 12.83
C SER A 112 20.49 10.44 12.97
N LYS A 113 19.20 10.42 13.25
CA LYS A 113 18.42 9.18 13.25
C LYS A 113 18.45 8.47 11.89
N THR A 114 18.68 9.17 10.78
CA THR A 114 18.69 8.62 9.40
C THR A 114 20.00 8.79 8.64
N LEU A 115 21.09 9.22 9.30
CA LEU A 115 22.41 9.41 8.68
C LEU A 115 23.53 9.05 9.67
N GLU A 116 24.50 8.23 9.25
CA GLU A 116 25.72 7.90 10.02
C GLU A 116 26.94 7.97 9.08
N PHE A 117 28.05 8.53 9.55
CA PHE A 117 29.32 8.61 8.82
C PHE A 117 30.32 7.62 9.40
N LYS A 118 31.17 7.05 8.54
CA LYS A 118 32.35 6.26 8.91
C LYS A 118 33.50 6.61 8.00
N GLN A 119 34.69 6.80 8.58
CA GLN A 119 35.89 7.07 7.81
C GLN A 119 36.41 5.81 7.10
N MET A 120 36.32 4.65 7.74
CA MET A 120 36.91 3.39 7.29
C MET A 120 35.86 2.29 7.09
N MET A 121 36.14 1.36 6.17
CA MET A 121 35.38 0.12 6.02
C MET A 121 35.41 -0.71 7.31
N PRO A 122 34.36 -1.48 7.62
CA PRO A 122 34.41 -2.43 8.72
C PRO A 122 35.43 -3.53 8.41
N ALA A 123 36.53 -3.59 9.17
CA ALA A 123 37.51 -4.64 8.98
C ALA A 123 36.94 -6.00 9.39
N LYS A 124 37.70 -7.05 9.10
CA LYS A 124 37.33 -8.45 9.40
C LYS A 124 37.38 -8.79 10.90
N SER A 125 37.53 -7.80 11.79
CA SER A 125 37.46 -8.00 13.24
C SER A 125 36.00 -8.16 13.69
N GLU A 126 35.77 -9.04 14.65
CA GLU A 126 34.40 -9.33 15.13
C GLU A 126 33.71 -8.07 15.71
N LYS A 127 34.47 -7.22 16.39
CA LYS A 127 33.97 -5.96 16.97
C LYS A 127 33.46 -5.00 15.88
N GLU A 128 34.17 -4.87 14.78
CA GLU A 128 33.80 -3.97 13.68
C GLU A 128 32.66 -4.53 12.84
N VAL A 129 32.67 -5.84 12.59
CA VAL A 129 31.52 -6.57 12.03
C VAL A 129 30.26 -6.29 12.86
N ILE A 130 30.33 -6.45 14.18
CA ILE A 130 29.21 -6.13 15.08
C ILE A 130 28.80 -4.66 14.97
N GLN A 131 29.73 -3.71 14.88
CA GLN A 131 29.41 -2.28 14.76
C GLN A 131 28.72 -1.92 13.43
N PHE A 132 29.06 -2.61 12.34
CA PHE A 132 28.39 -2.49 11.03
C PHE A 132 26.99 -3.10 11.08
N LEU A 133 26.85 -4.36 11.52
CA LEU A 133 25.56 -5.04 11.66
C LEU A 133 24.61 -4.25 12.58
N ALA A 134 25.13 -3.70 13.68
CA ALA A 134 24.38 -2.83 14.58
C ALA A 134 23.96 -1.50 13.95
N ALA A 135 24.77 -0.90 13.05
CA ALA A 135 24.37 0.32 12.34
C ALA A 135 23.19 0.05 11.39
N VAL A 136 23.33 -0.97 10.54
CA VAL A 136 22.34 -1.32 9.51
C VAL A 136 21.03 -1.81 10.14
N SER A 137 21.09 -2.70 11.13
CA SER A 137 19.90 -3.14 11.87
C SER A 137 19.23 -2.01 12.64
N ALA A 138 19.99 -1.08 13.24
CA ALA A 138 19.41 0.07 13.95
C ALA A 138 18.62 1.00 13.03
N PHE A 139 19.10 1.24 11.80
CA PHE A 139 18.32 1.97 10.78
C PHE A 139 17.02 1.24 10.46
N ALA A 140 17.09 -0.06 10.16
CA ALA A 140 15.94 -0.89 9.82
C ALA A 140 14.89 -0.94 10.94
N ASN A 141 15.33 -1.03 12.20
CA ASN A 141 14.46 -1.05 13.38
C ASN A 141 13.84 0.32 13.73
N SER A 142 14.27 1.39 13.06
CA SER A 142 13.90 2.77 13.41
C SER A 142 13.11 3.47 12.30
N ALA A 143 13.80 4.22 11.43
CA ALA A 143 13.20 5.06 10.40
C ALA A 143 13.83 4.84 9.02
N GLY A 144 14.68 3.81 8.89
CA GLY A 144 15.66 3.72 7.81
C GLY A 144 16.76 4.78 7.94
N GLY A 145 17.72 4.74 7.02
CA GLY A 145 18.76 5.75 6.88
C GLY A 145 19.90 5.34 5.97
N ASP A 146 20.83 6.27 5.82
CA ASP A 146 22.04 6.13 5.02
C ASP A 146 23.26 6.00 5.95
N LEU A 147 24.09 5.00 5.70
CA LEU A 147 25.45 4.88 6.23
C LEU A 147 26.42 5.23 5.09
N LEU A 148 27.27 6.23 5.32
CA LEU A 148 28.28 6.67 4.36
C LEU A 148 29.67 6.34 4.89
N ILE A 149 30.39 5.48 4.17
CA ILE A 149 31.71 4.96 4.54
C ILE A 149 32.76 5.55 3.58
N GLY A 150 33.84 6.11 4.12
CA GLY A 150 34.78 6.99 3.41
C GLY A 150 34.55 8.49 3.67
N ILE A 151 33.77 8.83 4.70
CA ILE A 151 33.53 10.22 5.14
C ILE A 151 34.02 10.39 6.58
N MET A 152 34.89 11.35 6.79
CA MET A 152 35.34 11.80 8.10
C MET A 152 34.30 12.74 8.71
N ALA A 153 34.04 12.59 10.01
CA ALA A 153 33.13 13.46 10.75
C ALA A 153 33.70 13.84 12.11
N GLU A 154 33.53 15.11 12.49
CA GLU A 154 33.95 15.68 13.78
C GLU A 154 32.70 16.26 14.46
N ASP A 155 32.50 15.97 15.74
CA ASP A 155 31.26 16.27 16.50
C ASP A 155 29.94 15.88 15.77
N GLY A 156 30.04 14.83 14.94
CA GLY A 156 28.96 14.32 14.10
C GLY A 156 28.69 15.11 12.82
N VAL A 157 29.47 16.14 12.48
CA VAL A 157 29.36 16.88 11.21
C VAL A 157 30.37 16.34 10.20
N ALA A 158 29.96 16.10 8.96
CA ALA A 158 30.88 15.66 7.91
C ALA A 158 31.93 16.75 7.59
N THR A 159 33.22 16.43 7.73
CA THR A 159 34.32 17.38 7.56
C THR A 159 35.16 17.14 6.31
N ALA A 160 35.35 15.87 5.90
CA ALA A 160 36.09 15.53 4.69
C ALA A 160 35.60 14.22 4.05
N ILE A 161 35.71 14.13 2.72
CA ILE A 161 35.61 12.87 1.99
C ILE A 161 37.03 12.31 1.90
N SER A 162 37.32 11.26 2.69
CA SER A 162 38.60 10.54 2.60
C SER A 162 38.57 9.45 1.53
N GLY A 163 37.38 8.93 1.24
CA GLY A 163 37.22 7.67 0.53
C GLY A 163 37.71 6.46 1.33
N VAL A 164 37.50 5.29 0.75
CA VAL A 164 38.13 4.02 1.11
C VAL A 164 38.63 3.34 -0.19
N PRO A 165 39.80 2.66 -0.18
CA PRO A 165 40.27 1.91 -1.33
C PRO A 165 39.28 0.79 -1.69
N LEU A 166 38.85 0.73 -2.95
CA LEU A 166 37.81 -0.22 -3.39
C LEU A 166 38.11 -0.75 -4.80
N ALA A 167 38.99 -1.76 -4.89
CA ALA A 167 39.38 -2.38 -6.16
C ALA A 167 38.28 -3.21 -6.85
N GLY A 168 37.20 -3.58 -6.13
CA GLY A 168 36.09 -4.37 -6.65
C GLY A 168 34.82 -4.13 -5.85
N PHE A 169 33.92 -3.27 -6.36
CA PHE A 169 32.66 -2.95 -5.68
C PHE A 169 31.73 -4.17 -5.56
N ASP A 170 31.60 -4.99 -6.61
CA ASP A 170 30.67 -6.12 -6.63
C ASP A 170 31.07 -7.23 -5.63
N ASP A 171 32.36 -7.55 -5.52
CA ASP A 171 32.87 -8.52 -4.54
C ASP A 171 32.62 -8.06 -3.10
N GLU A 172 32.90 -6.78 -2.82
CA GLU A 172 32.74 -6.21 -1.48
C GLU A 172 31.26 -6.01 -1.12
N LYS A 173 30.42 -5.64 -2.08
CA LYS A 173 28.96 -5.63 -1.95
C LYS A 173 28.45 -7.03 -1.60
N LEU A 174 28.81 -8.05 -2.37
CA LEU A 174 28.40 -9.44 -2.13
C LEU A 174 28.83 -9.91 -0.73
N ARG A 175 30.04 -9.58 -0.31
CA ARG A 175 30.55 -9.87 1.04
C ARG A 175 29.70 -9.22 2.14
N LEU A 176 29.27 -7.97 1.96
CA LEU A 176 28.44 -7.26 2.94
C LEU A 176 26.98 -7.75 2.94
N GLU A 177 26.44 -8.11 1.77
CA GLU A 177 25.11 -8.73 1.63
C GLU A 177 25.05 -10.07 2.37
N GLN A 178 26.05 -10.95 2.16
CA GLN A 178 26.21 -12.20 2.91
C GLN A 178 26.34 -11.95 4.42
N LEU A 179 27.18 -10.99 4.82
CA LEU A 179 27.39 -10.65 6.23
C LEU A 179 26.08 -10.24 6.92
N LEU A 180 25.22 -9.47 6.24
CA LEU A 180 23.89 -9.11 6.74
C LEU A 180 22.94 -10.32 6.78
N ALA A 181 22.91 -11.14 5.72
CA ALA A 181 21.99 -12.28 5.57
C ALA A 181 22.26 -13.42 6.57
N ASP A 182 23.51 -13.59 7.00
CA ASP A 182 23.94 -14.63 7.93
C ASP A 182 23.90 -14.19 9.41
N ASN A 183 23.98 -12.88 9.68
CA ASN A 183 24.16 -12.36 11.04
C ASN A 183 23.02 -11.44 11.54
N ILE A 184 21.92 -11.32 10.80
CA ILE A 184 20.72 -10.54 11.21
C ILE A 184 19.46 -11.40 11.09
N GLU A 185 18.66 -11.42 12.15
CA GLU A 185 17.42 -12.21 12.26
C GLU A 185 16.26 -11.36 12.81
N PRO A 186 15.08 -11.33 12.16
CA PRO A 186 14.80 -11.83 10.82
C PRO A 186 15.74 -11.22 9.77
N ARG A 187 15.84 -11.80 8.57
CA ARG A 187 16.67 -11.19 7.51
C ARG A 187 16.14 -9.80 7.14
N LEU A 188 17.04 -8.89 6.77
CA LEU A 188 16.66 -7.55 6.30
C LEU A 188 16.08 -7.65 4.87
N PRO A 189 14.85 -7.17 4.62
CA PRO A 189 14.20 -7.36 3.32
C PRO A 189 14.76 -6.47 2.21
N LEU A 190 15.31 -5.30 2.53
CA LEU A 190 15.93 -4.41 1.55
C LEU A 190 17.04 -3.55 2.16
N VAL A 191 18.28 -3.81 1.73
CA VAL A 191 19.45 -2.94 1.93
C VAL A 191 20.10 -2.75 0.57
N THR A 192 20.32 -1.50 0.16
CA THR A 192 20.94 -1.18 -1.13
C THR A 192 22.32 -0.57 -0.95
N PHE A 193 23.25 -0.99 -1.80
CA PHE A 193 24.65 -0.57 -1.81
C PHE A 193 24.93 0.24 -3.08
N HIS A 194 25.74 1.28 -2.96
CA HIS A 194 26.24 2.08 -4.09
C HIS A 194 27.64 2.61 -3.79
N SER A 195 28.52 2.64 -4.79
CA SER A 195 29.87 3.22 -4.67
C SER A 195 29.97 4.51 -5.46
N VAL A 196 30.48 5.57 -4.83
CA VAL A 196 30.72 6.87 -5.46
C VAL A 196 32.23 7.09 -5.55
N PRO A 197 32.84 7.12 -6.75
CA PRO A 197 34.27 7.41 -6.90
C PRO A 197 34.61 8.80 -6.35
N CYS A 198 35.71 8.92 -5.60
CA CYS A 198 36.15 10.17 -4.97
C CYS A 198 37.66 10.44 -5.08
N GLY A 199 38.39 9.65 -5.87
CA GLY A 199 39.82 9.82 -6.17
C GLY A 199 40.36 8.60 -6.90
N ASP A 200 41.67 8.57 -7.15
CA ASP A 200 42.33 7.38 -7.74
C ASP A 200 42.11 6.17 -6.81
N GLU A 201 41.41 5.16 -7.31
CA GLU A 201 40.99 3.91 -6.64
C GLU A 201 40.20 4.04 -5.31
N ASN A 202 39.82 5.27 -4.93
CA ASN A 202 39.10 5.56 -3.70
C ASN A 202 37.63 5.87 -3.96
N HIS A 203 36.76 5.27 -3.15
CA HIS A 203 35.31 5.40 -3.25
C HIS A 203 34.68 5.73 -1.90
N VAL A 204 33.54 6.41 -1.90
CA VAL A 204 32.60 6.40 -0.77
C VAL A 204 31.61 5.26 -0.99
N LEU A 205 31.54 4.32 -0.04
CA LEU A 205 30.53 3.27 -0.04
C LEU A 205 29.30 3.75 0.73
N MET A 206 28.16 3.76 0.05
CA MET A 206 26.86 4.10 0.62
C MET A 206 26.05 2.83 0.85
N VAL A 207 25.54 2.68 2.08
CA VAL A 207 24.65 1.59 2.48
C VAL A 207 23.34 2.19 2.96
N ARG A 208 22.25 1.97 2.21
CA ARG A 208 20.92 2.47 2.53
C ARG A 208 20.06 1.33 3.05
N ALA A 209 19.64 1.44 4.30
CA ALA A 209 18.68 0.53 4.92
C ALA A 209 17.33 1.23 5.03
N GLN A 210 16.26 0.64 4.51
CA GLN A 210 14.90 1.16 4.72
C GLN A 210 14.39 0.76 6.11
N ARG A 211 13.38 1.48 6.64
CA ARG A 211 12.60 1.02 7.80
C ARG A 211 12.00 -0.34 7.44
N SER A 212 12.27 -1.36 8.25
CA SER A 212 11.78 -2.71 8.01
C SER A 212 10.52 -3.00 8.81
N TRP A 213 9.58 -3.68 8.15
CA TRP A 213 8.32 -4.15 8.72
C TRP A 213 8.46 -5.51 9.43
N LEU A 214 9.60 -6.18 9.23
CA LEU A 214 10.02 -7.35 10.01
C LEU A 214 10.74 -6.97 11.33
N SER A 215 10.88 -5.67 11.60
CA SER A 215 11.40 -5.14 12.87
C SER A 215 10.65 -5.71 14.09
N PRO A 216 11.32 -5.98 15.22
CA PRO A 216 12.75 -5.72 15.46
C PRO A 216 13.68 -6.83 14.95
N HIS A 217 14.80 -6.42 14.35
CA HIS A 217 15.91 -7.25 13.87
C HIS A 217 17.02 -7.34 14.92
N ARG A 218 17.45 -8.56 15.22
CA ARG A 218 18.55 -8.93 16.12
C ARG A 218 19.85 -9.08 15.33
N VAL A 219 20.96 -8.62 15.89
CA VAL A 219 22.32 -9.00 15.47
C VAL A 219 22.68 -10.30 16.18
N THR A 220 22.82 -11.42 15.46
CA THR A 220 23.00 -12.75 16.06
C THR A 220 24.35 -12.90 16.76
N LYS A 221 25.39 -12.20 16.30
CA LYS A 221 26.75 -12.23 16.89
C LYS A 221 26.83 -11.74 18.34
N ASN A 222 25.82 -11.05 18.86
CA ASN A 222 25.81 -10.55 20.24
C ASN A 222 24.42 -10.51 20.88
N ASP A 223 23.45 -11.18 20.25
CA ASP A 223 22.04 -11.27 20.64
C ASP A 223 21.31 -9.95 20.93
N LYS A 224 21.80 -8.82 20.39
CA LYS A 224 21.22 -7.50 20.63
C LYS A 224 20.38 -6.99 19.47
N PHE A 225 19.26 -6.39 19.82
CA PHE A 225 18.48 -5.54 18.95
C PHE A 225 18.95 -4.11 19.13
N TYR A 226 19.10 -3.37 18.02
CA TYR A 226 19.55 -1.98 18.06
C TYR A 226 18.47 -1.04 17.52
N GLY A 227 18.38 0.16 18.08
CA GLY A 227 17.54 1.26 17.61
C GLY A 227 18.35 2.55 17.43
N ARG A 228 17.71 3.61 16.90
CA ARG A 228 18.32 4.93 16.70
C ARG A 228 17.51 6.06 17.31
N ASN A 229 18.21 6.93 18.02
CA ASN A 229 17.70 8.20 18.55
C ASN A 229 18.55 9.36 17.99
N SER A 230 18.41 10.56 18.55
CA SER A 230 19.19 11.74 18.14
C SER A 230 20.68 11.69 18.52
N ALA A 231 21.08 10.78 19.41
CA ALA A 231 22.47 10.56 19.84
C ALA A 231 23.14 9.36 19.14
N GLY A 232 22.47 8.71 18.18
CA GLY A 232 23.00 7.60 17.39
C GLY A 232 22.32 6.26 17.67
N LYS A 233 23.07 5.17 17.49
CA LYS A 233 22.59 3.79 17.69
C LYS A 233 22.78 3.33 19.14
N TYR A 234 21.78 2.63 19.68
CA TYR A 234 21.78 2.11 21.05
C TYR A 234 21.06 0.74 21.09
N PRO A 235 21.38 -0.14 22.06
CA PRO A 235 20.64 -1.39 22.23
C PRO A 235 19.24 -1.09 22.79
N LEU A 236 18.21 -1.70 22.22
CA LEU A 236 16.82 -1.53 22.68
C LEU A 236 16.60 -2.18 24.05
N ASP A 237 15.80 -1.55 24.90
CA ASP A 237 15.36 -2.13 26.17
C ASP A 237 14.12 -3.05 26.04
N VAL A 238 13.74 -3.71 27.14
CA VAL A 238 12.60 -4.67 27.16
C VAL A 238 11.26 -4.00 26.86
N GLY A 239 11.06 -2.75 27.28
CA GLY A 239 9.85 -1.97 27.00
C GLY A 239 9.78 -1.53 25.54
N GLU A 240 10.90 -1.06 24.99
CA GLU A 240 11.02 -0.73 23.57
C GLU A 240 10.83 -1.96 22.67
N LEU A 241 11.42 -3.10 23.05
CA LEU A 241 11.21 -4.37 22.36
C LEU A 241 9.74 -4.80 22.40
N ARG A 242 9.09 -4.76 23.57
CA ARG A 242 7.65 -5.04 23.67
C ARG A 242 6.84 -4.14 22.75
N ASN A 243 7.13 -2.84 22.72
CA ASN A 243 6.43 -1.89 21.83
C ASN A 243 6.69 -2.20 20.34
N ALA A 244 7.91 -2.55 19.96
CA ALA A 244 8.26 -2.94 18.59
C ALA A 244 7.52 -4.21 18.15
N PHE A 245 7.43 -5.23 19.00
CA PHE A 245 6.66 -6.45 18.70
C PHE A 245 5.15 -6.20 18.63
N VAL A 246 4.57 -5.37 19.52
CA VAL A 246 3.13 -5.02 19.48
C VAL A 246 2.78 -4.25 18.20
N LEU A 247 3.65 -3.35 17.73
CA LEU A 247 3.48 -2.66 16.44
C LEU A 247 3.50 -3.62 15.24
N ARG A 248 4.21 -4.76 15.36
CA ARG A 248 4.25 -5.82 14.34
C ARG A 248 3.02 -6.72 14.40
N GLU A 249 2.60 -7.21 15.57
CA GLU A 249 1.42 -8.08 15.70
C GLU A 249 0.15 -7.39 15.22
N GLY A 250 -0.01 -6.11 15.53
CA GLY A 250 -1.18 -5.33 15.12
C GLY A 250 -1.37 -5.19 13.61
N ILE A 251 -0.35 -5.33 12.76
CA ILE A 251 -0.51 -5.10 11.31
C ILE A 251 -1.10 -6.31 10.58
N SER A 252 -0.68 -7.52 10.94
CA SER A 252 -1.19 -8.77 10.33
C SER A 252 -2.66 -8.99 10.68
N ASP A 253 -3.05 -8.74 11.93
CA ASP A 253 -4.47 -8.85 12.32
C ASP A 253 -5.33 -7.74 11.69
N ARG A 254 -4.81 -6.52 11.54
CA ARG A 254 -5.48 -5.44 10.79
C ARG A 254 -5.65 -5.79 9.30
N ILE A 255 -4.67 -6.42 8.68
CA ILE A 255 -4.75 -6.90 7.28
C ILE A 255 -5.83 -7.98 7.16
N ARG A 256 -5.84 -8.96 8.07
CA ARG A 256 -6.85 -10.02 8.11
C ARG A 256 -8.26 -9.48 8.37
N GLU A 257 -8.39 -8.51 9.28
CA GLU A 257 -9.65 -7.83 9.58
C GLU A 257 -10.16 -7.00 8.39
N PHE A 258 -9.28 -6.24 7.73
CA PHE A 258 -9.60 -5.53 6.49
C PHE A 258 -10.10 -6.49 5.41
N ARG A 259 -9.35 -7.56 5.11
CA ARG A 259 -9.78 -8.58 4.13
C ARG A 259 -11.15 -9.16 4.52
N ARG A 260 -11.36 -9.50 5.79
CA ARG A 260 -12.63 -10.05 6.30
C ARG A 260 -13.81 -9.09 6.10
N ASP A 261 -13.68 -7.82 6.45
CA ASP A 261 -14.71 -6.79 6.23
C ASP A 261 -15.00 -6.59 4.73
N ARG A 262 -13.95 -6.53 3.91
CA ARG A 262 -14.08 -6.40 2.45
C ARG A 262 -14.79 -7.59 1.81
N LEU A 263 -14.41 -8.83 2.15
CA LEU A 263 -15.05 -10.02 1.62
C LEU A 263 -16.52 -10.15 2.07
N ALA A 264 -16.84 -9.74 3.30
CA ALA A 264 -18.23 -9.67 3.77
C ALA A 264 -19.06 -8.66 2.95
N LYS A 265 -18.51 -7.48 2.66
CA LYS A 265 -19.15 -6.46 1.80
C LYS A 265 -19.34 -6.94 0.36
N ILE A 266 -18.38 -7.68 -0.19
CA ILE A 266 -18.48 -8.26 -1.54
C ILE A 266 -19.57 -9.34 -1.58
N ALA A 267 -19.57 -10.27 -0.62
CA ALA A 267 -20.59 -11.33 -0.51
C ALA A 267 -22.01 -10.76 -0.31
N SER A 268 -22.18 -9.66 0.42
CA SER A 268 -23.46 -8.97 0.59
C SER A 268 -23.84 -8.01 -0.54
N GLY A 269 -23.03 -7.91 -1.61
CA GLY A 269 -23.24 -6.97 -2.72
C GLY A 269 -23.09 -5.49 -2.35
N SER A 270 -22.55 -5.18 -1.16
CA SER A 270 -22.28 -3.82 -0.66
C SER A 270 -20.99 -3.26 -1.28
N THR A 271 -21.00 -3.13 -2.61
CA THR A 271 -19.83 -2.84 -3.45
C THR A 271 -20.00 -1.51 -4.21
N PRO A 272 -18.92 -0.89 -4.75
CA PRO A 272 -19.00 0.42 -5.39
C PRO A 272 -19.91 0.47 -6.63
N CYS A 273 -20.07 -0.65 -7.32
CA CYS A 273 -21.02 -0.87 -8.42
C CYS A 273 -21.80 -2.17 -8.15
N ARG A 274 -23.00 -2.31 -8.74
CA ARG A 274 -23.74 -3.57 -8.72
C ARG A 274 -23.02 -4.58 -9.64
N LEU A 275 -22.48 -5.62 -9.02
CA LEU A 275 -21.89 -6.75 -9.72
C LEU A 275 -22.97 -7.65 -10.32
N SER A 276 -22.72 -8.18 -11.52
CA SER A 276 -23.52 -9.27 -12.11
C SER A 276 -23.50 -10.50 -11.19
N PRO A 277 -24.61 -11.24 -11.05
CA PRO A 277 -24.69 -12.37 -10.11
C PRO A 277 -23.84 -13.55 -10.60
N SER A 278 -22.68 -13.76 -9.98
CA SER A 278 -21.78 -14.90 -10.20
C SER A 278 -20.85 -15.09 -8.98
N THR A 279 -19.92 -16.03 -9.08
CA THR A 279 -18.76 -16.11 -8.19
C THR A 279 -17.82 -14.95 -8.48
N SER A 280 -17.37 -14.28 -7.41
CA SER A 280 -16.39 -13.20 -7.47
C SER A 280 -15.00 -13.75 -7.18
N ILE A 281 -14.01 -13.48 -8.02
CA ILE A 281 -12.59 -13.58 -7.68
C ILE A 281 -12.09 -12.19 -7.22
N VAL A 282 -11.37 -12.16 -6.11
CA VAL A 282 -10.99 -10.94 -5.37
C VAL A 282 -9.49 -10.94 -5.11
N LEU A 283 -8.79 -9.89 -5.53
CA LEU A 283 -7.38 -9.63 -5.29
C LEU A 283 -7.22 -8.38 -4.42
N HIS A 284 -6.76 -8.56 -3.18
CA HIS A 284 -6.36 -7.47 -2.30
C HIS A 284 -4.85 -7.25 -2.40
N VAL A 285 -4.41 -6.02 -2.62
CA VAL A 285 -2.99 -5.60 -2.58
C VAL A 285 -2.85 -4.50 -1.53
N ILE A 286 -2.09 -4.75 -0.48
CA ILE A 286 -2.00 -3.90 0.71
C ILE A 286 -0.53 -3.49 0.90
N PRO A 287 -0.13 -2.27 0.51
CA PRO A 287 1.19 -1.74 0.81
C PRO A 287 1.35 -1.56 2.32
N ILE A 288 2.30 -2.28 2.91
CA ILE A 288 2.53 -2.25 4.37
C ILE A 288 2.79 -0.82 4.88
N PRO A 289 3.58 0.04 4.21
CA PRO A 289 3.90 1.36 4.76
C PRO A 289 2.69 2.29 4.90
N SER A 290 1.94 2.54 3.83
CA SER A 290 0.80 3.48 3.90
C SER A 290 -0.34 2.94 4.77
N PHE A 291 -0.63 1.64 4.67
CA PHE A 291 -1.65 0.97 5.47
C PHE A 291 -1.27 0.92 6.95
N GLY A 292 -0.01 0.58 7.25
CA GLY A 292 0.53 0.50 8.60
C GLY A 292 0.47 1.84 9.33
N ASP A 293 1.08 2.88 8.72
CA ASP A 293 1.17 4.24 9.26
C ASP A 293 -0.16 5.03 9.17
N ARG A 294 -1.25 4.42 8.63
CA ARG A 294 -2.59 5.03 8.45
C ARG A 294 -2.58 6.32 7.63
N ARG A 295 -1.69 6.42 6.65
CA ARG A 295 -1.60 7.59 5.76
C ARG A 295 -2.81 7.63 4.83
N LEU A 296 -3.61 8.70 4.93
CA LEU A 296 -4.73 8.92 4.00
C LEU A 296 -4.24 9.63 2.73
N ILE A 297 -4.44 8.99 1.59
CA ILE A 297 -4.21 9.48 0.23
C ILE A 297 -5.38 10.38 -0.18
N ASN A 298 -5.08 11.63 -0.49
CA ASN A 298 -6.04 12.52 -1.14
C ASN A 298 -6.07 12.22 -2.65
N VAL A 299 -6.92 11.26 -3.06
CA VAL A 299 -6.92 10.75 -4.43
C VAL A 299 -7.16 11.86 -5.47
N ALA A 300 -8.00 12.87 -5.18
CA ALA A 300 -8.24 13.98 -6.10
C ALA A 300 -6.99 14.85 -6.33
N GLU A 301 -6.13 14.99 -5.32
CA GLU A 301 -4.88 15.75 -5.39
C GLU A 301 -3.78 14.96 -6.10
N GLU A 302 -3.62 13.67 -5.80
CA GLU A 302 -2.63 12.83 -6.49
C GLU A 302 -2.94 12.70 -7.99
N LEU A 303 -4.21 12.57 -8.38
CA LEU A 303 -4.63 12.56 -9.79
C LEU A 303 -4.43 13.89 -10.53
N ALA A 304 -4.43 15.01 -9.80
CA ALA A 304 -4.14 16.32 -10.37
C ALA A 304 -2.63 16.61 -10.44
N ALA A 305 -1.85 16.05 -9.52
CA ALA A 305 -0.41 16.28 -9.40
C ALA A 305 0.45 15.41 -10.32
N ARG A 306 0.04 14.16 -10.59
CA ARG A 306 0.84 13.19 -11.35
C ARG A 306 -0.02 12.19 -12.15
N PRO A 307 0.49 11.63 -13.27
CA PRO A 307 -0.20 10.56 -13.99
C PRO A 307 -0.15 9.23 -13.22
N VAL A 308 -1.18 8.95 -12.43
CA VAL A 308 -1.35 7.68 -11.70
C VAL A 308 -2.06 6.64 -12.57
N THR A 309 -1.50 5.43 -12.64
CA THR A 309 -2.18 4.26 -13.22
C THR A 309 -3.33 3.87 -12.31
N LEU A 310 -4.57 3.99 -12.79
CA LEU A 310 -5.75 3.66 -11.99
C LEU A 310 -5.92 2.14 -11.85
N PRO A 311 -6.38 1.63 -10.68
CA PRO A 311 -6.60 0.20 -10.52
C PRO A 311 -7.75 -0.25 -11.42
N VAL A 312 -7.42 -1.07 -12.41
CA VAL A 312 -8.42 -1.70 -13.30
C VAL A 312 -9.14 -2.84 -12.59
N PRO A 313 -10.34 -3.26 -13.04
CA PRO A 313 -10.95 -4.50 -12.60
C PRO A 313 -10.06 -5.71 -12.92
N LEU A 314 -10.10 -6.76 -12.09
CA LEU A 314 -9.24 -7.93 -12.27
C LEU A 314 -9.45 -8.57 -13.65
N GLY A 315 -8.37 -8.83 -14.39
CA GLY A 315 -8.42 -9.47 -15.71
C GLY A 315 -9.28 -8.71 -16.74
N SER A 316 -9.41 -7.39 -16.60
CA SER A 316 -10.25 -6.56 -17.47
C SER A 316 -9.74 -5.12 -17.56
N ARG A 317 -10.28 -4.36 -18.52
CA ARG A 317 -10.11 -2.90 -18.58
C ARG A 317 -11.28 -2.21 -17.88
N GLY A 318 -11.06 -1.03 -17.33
CA GLY A 318 -12.16 -0.19 -16.84
C GLY A 318 -12.98 0.39 -17.99
N ALA A 319 -14.31 0.44 -17.82
CA ALA A 319 -15.26 1.07 -18.73
C ALA A 319 -15.74 2.44 -18.20
N GLY A 320 -15.76 2.63 -16.89
CA GLY A 320 -16.06 3.90 -16.22
C GLY A 320 -15.39 4.00 -14.85
N HIS A 321 -15.54 5.15 -14.19
CA HIS A 321 -14.93 5.43 -12.88
C HIS A 321 -15.87 6.24 -11.96
N GLY A 322 -15.57 6.25 -10.66
CA GLY A 322 -16.27 7.04 -9.65
C GLY A 322 -15.47 7.17 -8.35
N VAL A 323 -15.94 8.01 -7.43
CA VAL A 323 -15.35 8.23 -6.10
C VAL A 323 -16.44 8.07 -5.03
N ASN A 324 -16.13 7.35 -3.95
CA ASN A 324 -17.02 7.13 -2.81
C ASN A 324 -16.28 7.34 -1.46
N LEU A 325 -16.87 6.89 -0.35
CA LEU A 325 -16.30 7.00 1.00
C LEU A 325 -15.08 6.09 1.23
N ASP A 326 -14.96 4.98 0.51
CA ASP A 326 -13.80 4.09 0.57
C ASP A 326 -12.62 4.68 -0.24
N GLY A 327 -12.88 5.08 -1.49
CA GLY A 327 -11.85 5.64 -2.37
C GLY A 327 -12.30 5.93 -3.80
N LEU A 328 -11.39 5.76 -4.75
CA LEU A 328 -11.62 5.87 -6.20
C LEU A 328 -11.74 4.46 -6.79
N PHE A 329 -12.76 4.22 -7.61
CA PHE A 329 -12.94 2.95 -8.30
C PHE A 329 -13.13 3.10 -9.79
N LEU A 330 -12.69 2.10 -10.55
CA LEU A 330 -13.04 1.84 -11.94
C LEU A 330 -13.91 0.60 -11.98
N TYR A 331 -14.93 0.58 -12.83
CA TYR A 331 -15.78 -0.60 -13.03
C TYR A 331 -15.72 -1.08 -14.49
N SER A 332 -15.87 -2.38 -14.73
CA SER A 332 -16.12 -2.95 -16.06
C SER A 332 -17.63 -3.10 -16.30
N GLY A 333 -18.06 -3.20 -17.56
CA GLY A 333 -19.48 -3.33 -17.94
C GLY A 333 -20.10 -2.04 -18.48
N SER A 334 -21.38 -2.09 -18.82
CA SER A 334 -22.13 -0.99 -19.47
C SER A 334 -22.33 0.21 -18.53
N SER A 335 -22.49 -0.06 -17.23
CA SER A 335 -22.87 0.93 -16.22
C SER A 335 -22.51 0.45 -14.81
N MET A 336 -22.64 1.32 -13.81
CA MET A 336 -22.54 0.93 -12.40
C MET A 336 -23.66 -0.01 -11.94
N ALA A 337 -24.73 -0.20 -12.73
CA ALA A 337 -25.83 -1.12 -12.40
C ALA A 337 -25.62 -2.55 -12.98
N GLU A 338 -24.70 -2.69 -13.93
CA GLU A 338 -24.44 -3.92 -14.70
C GLU A 338 -22.92 -4.07 -14.88
N SER A 339 -22.24 -4.47 -13.81
CA SER A 339 -20.78 -4.52 -13.76
C SER A 339 -20.23 -5.94 -13.63
N HIS A 340 -19.20 -6.26 -14.42
CA HIS A 340 -18.50 -7.54 -14.33
C HIS A 340 -17.32 -7.51 -13.35
N GLY A 341 -17.10 -6.41 -12.63
CA GLY A 341 -15.96 -6.24 -11.73
C GLY A 341 -15.57 -4.78 -11.54
N TYR A 342 -14.74 -4.53 -10.52
CA TYR A 342 -14.16 -3.21 -10.27
C TYR A 342 -12.72 -3.30 -9.78
N GLY A 343 -11.94 -2.23 -9.95
CA GLY A 343 -10.72 -1.97 -9.20
C GLY A 343 -10.95 -0.76 -8.30
N LEU A 344 -10.60 -0.83 -7.02
CA LEU A 344 -10.82 0.20 -6.01
C LEU A 344 -9.50 0.53 -5.30
N LEU A 345 -9.04 1.78 -5.39
CA LEU A 345 -7.95 2.34 -4.59
C LEU A 345 -8.56 2.97 -3.33
N PHE A 346 -8.28 2.40 -2.17
CA PHE A 346 -8.70 2.95 -0.88
C PHE A 346 -7.86 4.16 -0.47
N ARG A 347 -8.41 4.98 0.41
CA ARG A 347 -7.68 6.11 0.99
C ARG A 347 -6.46 5.71 1.81
N ASP A 348 -6.35 4.50 2.36
CA ASP A 348 -5.13 4.04 3.06
C ASP A 348 -4.04 3.47 2.12
N GLY A 349 -4.30 3.48 0.81
CA GLY A 349 -3.40 2.95 -0.22
C GLY A 349 -3.57 1.47 -0.52
N ALA A 350 -4.45 0.75 0.17
CA ALA A 350 -4.85 -0.59 -0.27
C ALA A 350 -5.55 -0.53 -1.64
N ILE A 351 -5.49 -1.64 -2.37
CA ILE A 351 -6.16 -1.82 -3.67
C ILE A 351 -6.97 -3.12 -3.64
N GLU A 352 -8.20 -3.08 -4.13
CA GLU A 352 -9.10 -4.23 -4.27
C GLU A 352 -9.53 -4.39 -5.73
N GLY A 353 -9.17 -5.51 -6.33
CA GLY A 353 -9.61 -5.93 -7.65
C GLY A 353 -10.65 -7.04 -7.56
N VAL A 354 -11.79 -6.85 -8.20
CA VAL A 354 -12.88 -7.84 -8.26
C VAL A 354 -13.23 -8.14 -9.71
N LYS A 355 -13.47 -9.41 -10.02
CA LYS A 355 -14.01 -9.91 -11.29
C LYS A 355 -15.11 -10.93 -11.02
N GLN A 356 -16.22 -10.82 -11.74
CA GLN A 356 -17.23 -11.88 -11.82
C GLN A 356 -16.75 -12.95 -12.79
N LEU A 357 -16.83 -14.21 -12.37
CA LEU A 357 -16.52 -15.35 -13.22
C LEU A 357 -17.64 -15.57 -14.25
N SER A 358 -17.25 -16.12 -15.40
CA SER A 358 -18.21 -16.58 -16.41
C SER A 358 -19.01 -17.76 -15.89
N VAL A 359 -20.23 -17.93 -16.40
CA VAL A 359 -21.09 -19.08 -16.14
C VAL A 359 -21.15 -20.00 -17.36
N LEU A 360 -21.37 -21.30 -17.13
CA LEU A 360 -21.73 -22.27 -18.16
C LEU A 360 -23.21 -22.12 -18.55
N ASP A 361 -23.61 -22.79 -19.63
CA ASP A 361 -25.00 -22.85 -20.10
C ASP A 361 -25.97 -23.46 -19.06
N ASP A 362 -25.46 -24.27 -18.13
CA ASP A 362 -26.21 -24.84 -17.00
C ASP A 362 -26.29 -23.90 -15.78
N GLY A 363 -25.72 -22.69 -15.88
CA GLY A 363 -25.69 -21.67 -14.84
C GLY A 363 -24.55 -21.78 -13.82
N ARG A 364 -23.71 -22.83 -13.86
CA ARG A 364 -22.59 -22.97 -12.92
C ARG A 364 -21.48 -21.97 -13.23
N PRO A 365 -20.99 -21.16 -12.26
CA PRO A 365 -19.82 -20.33 -12.45
C PRO A 365 -18.54 -21.17 -12.56
N TYR A 366 -17.56 -20.72 -13.34
CA TYR A 366 -16.30 -21.47 -13.51
C TYR A 366 -15.03 -20.59 -13.48
N ILE A 367 -13.99 -21.14 -12.85
CA ILE A 367 -12.62 -20.63 -12.97
C ILE A 367 -12.03 -21.16 -14.28
N ALA A 368 -11.61 -20.25 -15.16
CA ALA A 368 -10.94 -20.60 -16.41
C ALA A 368 -9.45 -20.91 -16.15
N GLY A 369 -9.13 -22.19 -15.93
CA GLY A 369 -7.79 -22.67 -15.56
C GLY A 369 -6.68 -22.19 -16.51
N SER A 370 -6.99 -21.99 -17.79
CA SER A 370 -6.04 -21.53 -18.79
C SER A 370 -5.58 -20.07 -18.65
N VAL A 371 -6.34 -19.19 -17.96
CA VAL A 371 -6.11 -17.74 -17.96
C VAL A 371 -6.19 -17.04 -16.60
N PHE A 372 -6.84 -17.63 -15.58
CA PHE A 372 -7.10 -16.90 -14.33
C PHE A 372 -5.81 -16.49 -13.58
N GLU A 373 -4.74 -17.29 -13.70
CA GLU A 373 -3.44 -17.00 -13.10
C GLU A 373 -2.75 -15.82 -13.80
N GLN A 374 -2.85 -15.75 -15.13
CA GLN A 374 -2.37 -14.64 -15.92
C GLN A 374 -3.16 -13.36 -15.61
N ASP A 375 -4.50 -13.44 -15.52
CA ASP A 375 -5.35 -12.33 -15.08
C ASP A 375 -4.88 -11.77 -13.73
N VAL A 376 -4.58 -12.64 -12.75
CA VAL A 376 -4.08 -12.24 -11.42
C VAL A 376 -2.69 -11.60 -11.51
N ILE A 377 -1.73 -12.22 -12.21
CA ILE A 377 -0.36 -11.70 -12.34
C ILE A 377 -0.34 -10.36 -13.08
N GLU A 378 -1.09 -10.20 -14.17
CA GLU A 378 -1.14 -8.96 -14.95
C GLU A 378 -1.84 -7.84 -14.17
N THR A 379 -2.94 -8.15 -13.47
CA THR A 379 -3.61 -7.19 -12.59
C THR A 379 -2.69 -6.75 -11.44
N LEU A 380 -1.96 -7.70 -10.83
CA LEU A 380 -1.00 -7.41 -9.76
C LEU A 380 0.13 -6.48 -10.23
N LYS A 381 0.68 -6.69 -11.44
CA LYS A 381 1.68 -5.78 -12.03
C LYS A 381 1.15 -4.35 -12.19
N ILE A 382 -0.13 -4.20 -12.58
CA ILE A 382 -0.77 -2.88 -12.66
C ILE A 382 -0.89 -2.25 -11.27
N TYR A 383 -1.32 -3.01 -10.26
CA TYR A 383 -1.48 -2.51 -8.89
C TYR A 383 -0.15 -2.17 -8.22
N MET A 384 0.92 -2.94 -8.47
CA MET A 384 2.29 -2.62 -8.05
C MET A 384 2.75 -1.29 -8.63
N LYS A 385 2.48 -1.03 -9.92
CA LYS A 385 2.77 0.27 -10.55
C LYS A 385 1.94 1.41 -9.95
N THR A 386 0.67 1.18 -9.60
CA THR A 386 -0.15 2.17 -8.87
C THR A 386 0.48 2.50 -7.51
N CYS A 387 0.90 1.50 -6.75
CA CYS A 387 1.58 1.67 -5.46
C CYS A 387 2.90 2.44 -5.58
N GLU A 388 3.72 2.13 -6.59
CA GLU A 388 4.97 2.84 -6.91
C GLU A 388 4.71 4.32 -7.19
N GLN A 389 3.77 4.63 -8.09
CA GLN A 389 3.47 6.01 -8.52
C GLN A 389 2.88 6.86 -7.39
N LEU A 390 2.16 6.25 -6.45
CA LEU A 390 1.60 6.88 -5.25
C LEU A 390 2.57 6.90 -4.05
N GLU A 391 3.78 6.33 -4.19
CA GLU A 391 4.77 6.22 -3.13
C GLU A 391 4.22 5.54 -1.85
N THR A 392 3.34 4.55 -2.00
CA THR A 392 2.78 3.78 -0.85
C THR A 392 3.79 2.81 -0.25
N GLY A 393 4.84 2.48 -1.00
CA GLY A 393 6.02 1.72 -0.57
C GLY A 393 5.82 0.19 -0.52
N MET A 394 6.92 -0.50 -0.20
CA MET A 394 7.03 -1.95 -0.15
C MET A 394 7.37 -2.43 1.29
N PRO A 395 7.16 -3.71 1.66
CA PRO A 395 6.51 -4.79 0.89
C PRO A 395 5.02 -4.55 0.64
N LEU A 396 4.44 -5.40 -0.22
CA LEU A 396 2.99 -5.55 -0.37
C LEU A 396 2.55 -6.88 0.24
N TYR A 397 1.49 -6.88 1.05
CA TYR A 397 0.70 -8.07 1.32
C TYR A 397 -0.33 -8.24 0.20
N VAL A 398 -0.39 -9.43 -0.40
CA VAL A 398 -1.33 -9.74 -1.47
C VAL A 398 -2.17 -10.95 -1.08
N GLY A 399 -3.50 -10.80 -1.18
CA GLY A 399 -4.45 -11.85 -0.83
C GLY A 399 -5.38 -12.16 -2.00
N LEU A 400 -5.42 -13.43 -2.43
CA LEU A 400 -6.41 -13.94 -3.37
C LEU A 400 -7.57 -14.57 -2.60
N SER A 401 -8.80 -14.32 -3.05
CA SER A 401 -10.01 -14.82 -2.40
C SER A 401 -11.16 -15.04 -3.39
N PHE A 402 -12.16 -15.82 -2.98
CA PHE A 402 -13.40 -16.02 -3.73
C PHE A 402 -14.61 -15.70 -2.84
N CYS A 403 -15.63 -15.07 -3.41
CA CYS A 403 -16.93 -14.81 -2.76
C CYS A 403 -18.06 -15.33 -3.64
N ASN A 404 -19.15 -15.78 -3.03
CA ASN A 404 -20.24 -16.52 -3.70
C ASN A 404 -19.68 -17.73 -4.47
N ALA A 405 -18.75 -18.45 -3.84
CA ALA A 405 -17.94 -19.48 -4.49
C ALA A 405 -18.58 -20.87 -4.51
N ARG A 406 -19.59 -21.12 -3.67
CA ARG A 406 -20.31 -22.40 -3.60
C ARG A 406 -20.86 -22.81 -4.98
N GLY A 407 -20.55 -24.05 -5.38
CA GLY A 407 -20.97 -24.58 -6.68
C GLY A 407 -20.11 -24.13 -7.88
N CYS A 408 -19.12 -23.25 -7.67
CA CYS A 408 -18.15 -22.91 -8.71
C CYS A 408 -17.23 -24.10 -8.99
N ILE A 409 -16.93 -24.33 -10.26
CA ILE A 409 -16.05 -25.40 -10.75
C ILE A 409 -14.77 -24.83 -11.39
N LEU A 410 -13.77 -25.68 -11.66
CA LEU A 410 -12.63 -25.32 -12.50
C LEU A 410 -12.75 -25.97 -13.89
N ARG A 411 -12.47 -25.18 -14.91
CA ARG A 411 -12.45 -25.60 -16.32
C ARG A 411 -11.01 -25.63 -16.81
N ALA A 412 -10.44 -26.83 -16.90
CA ALA A 412 -9.09 -27.06 -17.39
C ALA A 412 -9.08 -27.22 -18.92
N VAL A 413 -7.90 -27.11 -19.54
CA VAL A 413 -7.69 -27.48 -20.94
C VAL A 413 -6.89 -28.77 -20.97
N SER A 414 -7.45 -29.83 -21.56
CA SER A 414 -6.78 -31.12 -21.74
C SER A 414 -6.86 -31.51 -23.21
N SER A 415 -5.72 -31.77 -23.84
CA SER A 415 -5.62 -32.12 -25.27
C SER A 415 -6.32 -31.12 -26.21
N GLY A 416 -6.29 -29.82 -25.88
CA GLY A 416 -6.96 -28.76 -26.65
C GLY A 416 -8.49 -28.68 -26.47
N MET A 417 -9.08 -29.58 -25.67
CA MET A 417 -10.50 -29.53 -25.32
C MET A 417 -10.69 -29.08 -23.87
N TRP A 418 -11.76 -28.34 -23.62
CA TRP A 418 -12.12 -27.93 -22.26
C TRP A 418 -12.72 -29.09 -21.48
N THR A 419 -12.23 -29.32 -20.27
CA THR A 419 -12.69 -30.38 -19.38
C THR A 419 -13.03 -29.85 -17.99
N THR A 420 -13.94 -30.54 -17.32
CA THR A 420 -14.36 -30.30 -15.94
C THR A 420 -14.32 -31.62 -15.19
N ASN A 421 -13.75 -31.64 -13.99
CA ASN A 421 -13.79 -32.83 -13.13
C ASN A 421 -15.07 -32.92 -12.28
N ASP A 422 -16.03 -32.01 -12.50
CA ASP A 422 -17.27 -31.78 -11.73
C ASP A 422 -17.12 -31.60 -10.21
N VAL A 423 -15.89 -31.54 -9.70
CA VAL A 423 -15.57 -31.04 -8.35
C VAL A 423 -15.95 -29.56 -8.28
N ALA A 424 -16.71 -29.21 -7.25
CA ALA A 424 -17.16 -27.84 -7.00
C ALA A 424 -16.73 -27.36 -5.60
N LEU A 425 -16.56 -26.05 -5.46
CA LEU A 425 -16.26 -25.43 -4.17
C LEU A 425 -17.47 -25.53 -3.22
N ASN A 426 -17.21 -25.82 -1.95
CA ASN A 426 -18.24 -26.08 -0.93
C ASN A 426 -18.53 -24.88 -0.01
N ASP A 427 -17.68 -23.85 -0.04
CA ASP A 427 -17.80 -22.67 0.83
C ASP A 427 -18.17 -21.44 0.02
N ASP A 428 -18.97 -20.54 0.63
CA ASP A 428 -19.42 -19.32 -0.05
C ASP A 428 -18.34 -18.23 -0.09
N VAL A 429 -17.46 -18.19 0.92
CA VAL A 429 -16.32 -17.27 0.98
C VAL A 429 -15.05 -18.03 1.32
N ILE A 430 -14.05 -17.94 0.45
CA ILE A 430 -12.76 -18.62 0.58
C ILE A 430 -11.66 -17.56 0.53
N ALA A 431 -10.96 -17.35 1.65
CA ALA A 431 -9.79 -16.48 1.71
C ALA A 431 -8.53 -17.34 1.70
N LEU A 432 -7.73 -17.25 0.64
CA LEU A 432 -6.44 -17.95 0.59
C LEU A 432 -5.40 -17.22 1.47
N PRO A 433 -4.36 -17.94 1.94
CA PRO A 433 -3.22 -17.35 2.62
C PRO A 433 -2.63 -16.15 1.88
N GLU A 434 -2.19 -15.14 2.62
CA GLU A 434 -1.51 -13.99 2.04
C GLU A 434 -0.10 -14.34 1.54
N VAL A 435 0.33 -13.66 0.47
CA VAL A 435 1.70 -13.68 -0.06
C VAL A 435 2.33 -12.32 0.15
N MET A 436 3.59 -12.28 0.57
CA MET A 436 4.35 -11.04 0.71
C MET A 436 5.23 -10.82 -0.53
N VAL A 437 5.04 -9.69 -1.22
CA VAL A 437 5.87 -9.26 -2.34
C VAL A 437 6.87 -8.22 -1.83
N GLU A 438 8.13 -8.64 -1.66
CA GLU A 438 9.17 -7.84 -0.98
C GLU A 438 9.78 -6.73 -1.84
N SER A 439 9.81 -6.91 -3.17
CA SER A 439 10.42 -5.95 -4.11
C SER A 439 9.63 -5.78 -5.41
N ALA A 440 9.85 -4.67 -6.11
CA ALA A 440 9.19 -4.37 -7.38
C ALA A 440 9.59 -5.35 -8.51
N ASN A 441 10.75 -5.99 -8.38
CA ASN A 441 11.32 -6.91 -9.37
C ASN A 441 11.11 -8.40 -8.99
N ALA A 442 10.22 -8.69 -8.03
CA ALA A 442 9.95 -10.06 -7.61
C ALA A 442 9.36 -10.89 -8.76
N ASP A 443 9.79 -12.14 -8.90
CA ASP A 443 9.16 -13.09 -9.81
C ASP A 443 7.79 -13.49 -9.25
N LEU A 444 6.75 -12.79 -9.71
CA LEU A 444 5.37 -13.05 -9.32
C LEU A 444 4.89 -14.44 -9.70
N GLY A 445 5.41 -15.04 -10.78
CA GLY A 445 5.05 -16.38 -11.21
C GLY A 445 5.49 -17.43 -10.19
N CYS A 446 6.77 -17.43 -9.83
CA CYS A 446 7.29 -18.30 -8.77
C CYS A 446 6.66 -17.98 -7.40
N THR A 447 6.51 -16.69 -7.07
CA THR A 447 5.97 -16.22 -5.79
C THR A 447 4.51 -16.66 -5.55
N PHE A 448 3.68 -16.73 -6.59
CA PHE A 448 2.27 -17.14 -6.47
C PHE A 448 2.01 -18.62 -6.70
N LYS A 449 3.01 -19.42 -7.13
CA LYS A 449 2.83 -20.85 -7.40
C LYS A 449 2.10 -21.60 -6.27
N PRO A 450 2.44 -21.43 -4.97
CA PRO A 450 1.72 -22.15 -3.90
C PRO A 450 0.24 -21.76 -3.79
N ILE A 451 -0.11 -20.50 -4.11
CA ILE A 451 -1.50 -20.02 -4.09
C ILE A 451 -2.30 -20.61 -5.24
N PHE A 452 -1.71 -20.65 -6.44
CA PHE A 452 -2.37 -21.25 -7.59
C PHE A 452 -2.50 -22.77 -7.44
N ASP A 453 -1.44 -23.46 -7.00
CA ASP A 453 -1.51 -24.90 -6.68
C ASP A 453 -2.65 -25.20 -5.69
N MET A 454 -2.83 -24.40 -4.63
CA MET A 454 -3.97 -24.54 -3.70
C MET A 454 -5.34 -24.38 -4.38
N VAL A 455 -5.48 -23.47 -5.35
CA VAL A 455 -6.72 -23.36 -6.14
C VAL A 455 -6.95 -24.65 -6.93
N TRP A 456 -5.95 -25.14 -7.66
CA TRP A 456 -6.05 -26.39 -8.43
C TRP A 456 -6.31 -27.62 -7.55
N ASN A 457 -5.70 -27.68 -6.35
CA ASN A 457 -5.93 -28.75 -5.37
C ASN A 457 -7.39 -28.79 -4.88
N ALA A 458 -8.06 -27.64 -4.75
CA ALA A 458 -9.48 -27.58 -4.38
C ALA A 458 -10.41 -28.24 -5.42
N PHE A 459 -9.93 -28.46 -6.65
CA PHE A 459 -10.63 -29.16 -7.73
C PHE A 459 -10.07 -30.56 -8.05
N GLY A 460 -9.19 -31.08 -7.19
CA GLY A 460 -8.64 -32.45 -7.29
C GLY A 460 -7.43 -32.60 -8.23
N TYR A 461 -6.84 -31.51 -8.73
CA TYR A 461 -5.59 -31.55 -9.49
C TYR A 461 -4.38 -31.45 -8.55
N GLN A 462 -3.22 -32.00 -8.92
CA GLN A 462 -2.02 -31.96 -8.06
C GLN A 462 -1.35 -30.58 -7.97
N GLY A 463 -1.55 -29.72 -8.97
CA GLY A 463 -1.03 -28.35 -9.03
C GLY A 463 -1.44 -27.69 -10.34
N SER A 464 -0.96 -26.46 -10.56
CA SER A 464 -1.22 -25.72 -11.79
C SER A 464 -0.49 -26.31 -13.02
N ASP A 465 -1.18 -26.30 -14.17
CA ASP A 465 -0.62 -26.70 -15.46
C ASP A 465 0.24 -25.59 -16.13
N LYS A 466 0.37 -24.42 -15.48
CA LYS A 466 1.14 -23.25 -15.97
C LYS A 466 2.56 -23.19 -15.42
N TYR A 467 3.09 -24.30 -14.93
CA TYR A 467 4.45 -24.39 -14.41
C TYR A 467 5.22 -25.55 -15.04
N ASP A 468 6.49 -25.31 -15.36
CA ASP A 468 7.39 -26.37 -15.82
C ASP A 468 7.83 -27.28 -14.66
N ALA A 469 8.58 -28.34 -14.99
CA ALA A 469 9.12 -29.29 -14.02
C ALA A 469 10.14 -28.68 -13.03
N HIS A 470 10.60 -27.45 -13.27
CA HIS A 470 11.50 -26.69 -12.39
C HIS A 470 10.74 -25.65 -11.54
N GLY A 471 9.42 -25.50 -11.74
CA GLY A 471 8.59 -24.54 -11.04
C GLY A 471 8.58 -23.13 -11.64
N ASN A 472 9.12 -22.94 -12.85
CA ASN A 472 9.04 -21.66 -13.57
C ASN A 472 7.65 -21.52 -14.18
N TRP A 473 7.09 -20.31 -14.15
CA TRP A 473 5.80 -20.02 -14.77
C TRP A 473 5.94 -19.94 -16.30
N ILE A 474 5.20 -20.77 -17.03
CA ILE A 474 5.24 -20.85 -18.50
C ILE A 474 4.16 -20.02 -19.21
N GLY A 475 3.28 -19.35 -18.44
CA GLY A 475 2.22 -18.49 -18.99
C GLY A 475 1.11 -19.26 -19.70
N ALA A 476 0.17 -18.54 -20.32
CA ALA A 476 -0.79 -19.16 -21.23
C ALA A 476 -0.13 -19.52 -22.57
N ILE A 477 -0.54 -20.67 -23.12
CA ILE A 477 -0.27 -21.12 -24.50
C ILE A 477 -1.43 -20.66 -25.38
#